data_AF-A0A254Q4F9-F1
#
_entry.id   AF-A0A254Q4F9-F1
#
_cell.length_a   1.000
_cell.length_b   1.000
_cell.length_c   1.000
_cell.angle_alpha   90.00
_cell.angle_beta   90.00
_cell.angle_gamma   90.00
#
_symmetry.space_group_name_H-M   'P 1'
#
loop_
_entity.id
_entity.type
_entity.pdbx_description
1 polymer ?
#
loop_
_entity_poly.entity_id
_entity_poly.type
_entity_poly.pdbx_seq_one_letter_code
_entity_poly.pdbx_strand_id
1 'polypeptide(L)'
;MNFQKGRADLLCNYWRNTNLLPKNAMLQDLMARSDVLPLIRQLEFFDCLPRRAPKFIFMDSFAELTDQLFINKLDQWQFCCGYSDLAHSEVFSREYECSGHMPLGKLKSTYLSLFDLFEKRWGRVPIYFLHFPIALESRPLYIERYHAIVQAIQEISKLRPNVRSIEVDGSQVRWPSDAPENIRSFPYHFDDETYLMFKEKDRSNALGALFLKAKAATTVDLTNSILRARTLNILSSIINVGKID
;
A
#
# COMPACT_ATOMS: atom_id res chain seq x y z
N MET A 1 5.89 -6.69 -10.19
CA MET A 1 5.56 -5.26 -10.05
C MET A 1 5.01 -5.07 -8.65
N ASN A 2 5.28 -3.94 -8.01
CA ASN A 2 4.82 -3.60 -6.66
C ASN A 2 4.48 -2.09 -6.63
N PHE A 3 3.38 -1.70 -6.00
CA PHE A 3 2.94 -0.31 -5.91
C PHE A 3 2.62 0.06 -4.46
N GLN A 4 3.60 0.65 -3.78
CA GLN A 4 3.48 0.90 -2.36
C GLN A 4 2.51 2.05 -2.01
N LYS A 5 2.47 3.06 -2.88
CA LYS A 5 1.57 4.22 -2.71
C LYS A 5 0.27 4.09 -3.51
N GLY A 6 -0.11 2.85 -3.86
CA GLY A 6 -1.19 2.54 -4.80
C GLY A 6 -2.57 2.47 -4.16
N ARG A 7 -3.15 3.59 -3.75
CA ARG A 7 -4.56 3.65 -3.31
C ARG A 7 -5.53 3.28 -4.43
N ALA A 8 -6.64 2.61 -4.12
CA ALA A 8 -7.55 2.05 -5.11
C ALA A 8 -8.20 3.10 -6.03
N ASP A 9 -8.52 4.29 -5.52
CA ASP A 9 -9.01 5.42 -6.35
C ASP A 9 -7.95 5.92 -7.31
N LEU A 10 -6.72 6.09 -6.83
CA LEU A 10 -5.57 6.47 -7.63
C LEU A 10 -5.32 5.47 -8.76
N LEU A 11 -5.30 4.17 -8.44
CA LEU A 11 -5.09 3.11 -9.44
C LEU A 11 -6.21 3.07 -10.47
N CYS A 12 -7.47 3.28 -10.06
CA CYS A 12 -8.59 3.41 -10.99
C CYS A 12 -8.40 4.60 -11.96
N ASN A 13 -7.91 5.73 -11.45
CA ASN A 13 -7.66 6.92 -12.27
C ASN A 13 -6.57 6.66 -13.30
N TYR A 14 -5.44 6.09 -12.89
CA TYR A 14 -4.35 5.73 -13.79
C TYR A 14 -4.77 4.73 -14.87
N TRP A 15 -5.63 3.78 -14.52
CA TRP A 15 -6.15 2.81 -15.50
C TRP A 15 -6.98 3.48 -16.59
N ARG A 16 -7.69 4.56 -16.25
CA ARG A 16 -8.54 5.31 -17.18
C ARG A 16 -7.74 6.33 -18.00
N ASN A 17 -6.70 6.91 -17.39
CA ASN A 17 -5.89 7.95 -18.01
C ASN A 17 -4.46 7.92 -17.48
N THR A 18 -3.52 7.46 -18.32
CA THR A 18 -2.09 7.39 -17.98
C THR A 18 -1.43 8.77 -17.90
N ASN A 19 -2.05 9.84 -18.41
CA ASN A 19 -1.52 11.20 -18.21
C ASN A 19 -1.60 11.65 -16.74
N LEU A 20 -2.36 10.92 -15.91
CA LEU A 20 -2.46 11.20 -14.48
C LEU A 20 -1.29 10.60 -13.67
N LEU A 21 -0.44 9.77 -14.28
CA LEU A 21 0.70 9.14 -13.62
C LEU A 21 1.66 10.18 -13.02
N PRO A 22 2.29 9.87 -11.88
CA PRO A 22 3.09 10.86 -11.17
C PRO A 22 4.34 11.24 -11.96
N LYS A 23 4.86 12.43 -11.69
CA LYS A 23 6.15 12.89 -12.22
C LYS A 23 7.13 13.02 -11.07
N ASN A 24 7.76 11.92 -10.69
CA ASN A 24 8.59 11.78 -9.49
C ASN A 24 9.72 12.82 -9.41
N ALA A 25 10.35 13.13 -10.55
CA ALA A 25 11.40 14.14 -10.62
C ALA A 25 10.95 15.53 -10.13
N MET A 26 9.66 15.85 -10.26
CA MET A 26 9.09 17.14 -9.83
C MET A 26 8.81 17.19 -8.32
N LEU A 27 8.88 16.06 -7.63
CA LEU A 27 8.62 15.98 -6.19
C LEU A 27 9.88 16.08 -5.35
N GLN A 28 11.08 15.97 -5.94
CA GLN A 28 12.33 15.80 -5.20
C GLN A 28 12.55 16.88 -4.13
N ASP A 29 12.34 18.15 -4.48
CA ASP A 29 12.52 19.30 -3.57
C ASP A 29 11.29 19.56 -2.68
N LEU A 30 10.22 18.82 -2.89
CA LEU A 30 8.94 18.94 -2.17
C LEU A 30 8.76 17.84 -1.11
N MET A 31 9.68 16.87 -1.02
CA MET A 31 9.63 15.80 -0.03
C MET A 31 10.33 16.21 1.27
N ALA A 32 9.61 16.15 2.40
CA ALA A 32 10.24 16.14 3.72
C ALA A 32 10.92 14.79 4.01
N ARG A 33 10.39 13.71 3.40
CA ARG A 33 10.93 12.35 3.48
C ARG A 33 11.36 11.84 2.11
N SER A 34 12.65 12.01 1.80
CA SER A 34 13.22 11.56 0.53
C SER A 34 13.14 10.05 0.33
N ASP A 35 13.04 9.25 1.41
CA ASP A 35 12.90 7.79 1.36
C ASP A 35 11.54 7.32 0.84
N VAL A 36 10.52 8.19 0.82
CA VAL A 36 9.20 7.91 0.26
C VAL A 36 9.18 8.10 -1.26
N LEU A 37 10.09 8.92 -1.80
CA LEU A 37 10.12 9.27 -3.21
C LEU A 37 10.25 8.05 -4.15
N PRO A 38 11.13 7.06 -3.90
CA PRO A 38 11.18 5.84 -4.70
C PRO A 38 9.87 5.03 -4.70
N LEU A 39 9.07 5.12 -3.63
CA LEU A 39 7.79 4.42 -3.51
C LEU A 39 6.74 5.04 -4.43
N ILE A 40 6.71 6.38 -4.51
CA ILE A 40 5.88 7.11 -5.47
C ILE A 40 6.34 6.80 -6.90
N ARG A 41 7.66 6.72 -7.14
CA ARG A 41 8.23 6.43 -8.46
C ARG A 41 7.75 5.11 -9.04
N GLN A 42 7.50 4.10 -8.20
CA GLN A 42 6.95 2.82 -8.66
C GLN A 42 5.66 2.99 -9.48
N LEU A 43 4.84 3.98 -9.14
CA LEU A 43 3.57 4.28 -9.80
C LEU A 43 3.75 4.85 -11.21
N GLU A 44 4.90 5.43 -11.55
CA GLU A 44 5.19 5.89 -12.93
C GLU A 44 5.11 4.75 -13.94
N PHE A 45 5.35 3.51 -13.49
CA PHE A 45 5.36 2.31 -14.32
C PHE A 45 4.03 1.55 -14.30
N PHE A 46 2.93 2.20 -13.91
CA PHE A 46 1.62 1.56 -13.84
C PHE A 46 1.10 1.09 -15.21
N ASP A 47 1.48 1.77 -16.28
CA ASP A 47 1.17 1.36 -17.66
C ASP A 47 1.90 0.07 -18.08
N CYS A 48 2.97 -0.30 -17.38
CA CYS A 48 3.77 -1.49 -17.62
C CYS A 48 3.25 -2.75 -16.89
N LEU A 49 2.00 -2.71 -16.41
CA LEU A 49 1.34 -3.86 -15.78
C LEU A 49 1.44 -5.14 -16.65
N PRO A 50 1.60 -6.33 -16.07
CA PRO A 50 1.78 -7.57 -16.83
C PRO A 50 0.67 -7.83 -17.85
N ARG A 51 1.06 -8.28 -19.05
CA ARG A 51 0.13 -8.61 -20.14
C ARG A 51 -0.61 -9.93 -19.91
N ARG A 52 0.05 -10.90 -19.25
CA ARG A 52 -0.56 -12.18 -18.86
C ARG A 52 -1.15 -12.08 -17.45
N ALA A 53 -2.17 -12.89 -17.20
CA ALA A 53 -2.79 -12.99 -15.88
C ALA A 53 -1.74 -13.35 -14.81
N PRO A 54 -1.70 -12.63 -13.67
CA PRO A 54 -0.98 -13.07 -12.48
C PRO A 54 -1.48 -14.42 -12.00
N LYS A 55 -0.66 -15.14 -11.21
CA LYS A 55 -1.16 -16.25 -10.38
C LYS A 55 -2.11 -15.75 -9.28
N PHE A 56 -1.82 -14.57 -8.75
CA PHE A 56 -2.64 -13.87 -7.77
C PHE A 56 -2.31 -12.38 -7.77
N ILE A 57 -3.21 -11.60 -7.18
CA ILE A 57 -3.00 -10.19 -6.83
C ILE A 57 -3.00 -10.13 -5.30
N PHE A 58 -1.98 -9.48 -4.75
CA PHE A 58 -1.91 -9.19 -3.33
C PHE A 58 -2.21 -7.70 -3.13
N MET A 59 -2.90 -7.32 -2.06
CA MET A 59 -3.16 -5.92 -1.69
C MET A 59 -3.21 -5.83 -0.17
N ASP A 60 -2.89 -4.66 0.38
CA ASP A 60 -3.17 -4.36 1.78
C ASP A 60 -3.81 -2.97 1.94
N SER A 61 -4.38 -2.70 3.11
CA SER A 61 -5.10 -1.45 3.38
C SER A 61 -4.23 -0.28 3.86
N PHE A 62 -2.90 -0.41 3.91
CA PHE A 62 -2.05 0.60 4.55
C PHE A 62 -2.14 1.97 3.89
N ALA A 63 -2.07 2.00 2.55
CA ALA A 63 -2.16 3.24 1.78
C ALA A 63 -3.54 3.89 1.94
N GLU A 64 -4.63 3.11 1.94
CA GLU A 64 -5.99 3.61 2.17
C GLU A 64 -6.21 4.16 3.57
N LEU A 65 -5.49 3.64 4.57
CA LEU A 65 -5.53 4.16 5.93
C LEU A 65 -4.84 5.52 6.00
N THR A 66 -3.62 5.62 5.48
CA THR A 66 -2.69 6.69 5.86
C THR A 66 -2.38 7.73 4.79
N ASP A 67 -2.42 7.34 3.52
CA ASP A 67 -2.01 8.22 2.44
C ASP A 67 -3.15 9.15 2.02
N GLN A 68 -2.81 10.39 1.71
CA GLN A 68 -3.70 11.39 1.12
C GLN A 68 -3.43 11.54 -0.37
N LEU A 69 -4.47 11.90 -1.12
CA LEU A 69 -4.38 12.14 -2.56
C LEU A 69 -3.93 13.59 -2.79
N PHE A 70 -2.89 13.74 -3.60
CA PHE A 70 -2.38 15.03 -4.04
C PHE A 70 -2.48 15.14 -5.55
N ILE A 71 -2.93 16.30 -6.03
CA ILE A 71 -3.19 16.57 -7.45
C ILE A 71 -2.41 17.81 -7.85
N ASN A 72 -1.58 17.70 -8.88
CA ASN A 72 -0.93 18.86 -9.47
C ASN A 72 -1.98 19.73 -10.18
N LYS A 73 -2.06 21.02 -9.83
CA LYS A 73 -3.12 21.91 -10.36
C LYS A 73 -2.98 22.21 -11.85
N LEU A 74 -1.76 22.22 -12.37
CA LEU A 74 -1.49 22.56 -13.77
C LEU A 74 -1.77 21.37 -14.69
N ASP A 75 -1.09 20.26 -14.45
CA ASP A 75 -1.05 19.10 -15.33
C ASP A 75 -2.00 17.97 -14.89
N GLN A 76 -2.64 18.11 -13.73
CA GLN A 76 -3.62 17.16 -13.17
C GLN A 76 -3.08 15.77 -12.81
N TRP A 77 -1.77 15.52 -12.95
CA TRP A 77 -1.18 14.27 -12.46
C TRP A 77 -1.27 14.16 -10.95
N GLN A 78 -1.30 12.93 -10.47
CA GLN A 78 -1.73 12.59 -9.13
C GLN A 78 -0.70 11.69 -8.45
N PHE A 79 -0.65 11.74 -7.13
CA PHE A 79 0.10 10.78 -6.31
C PHE A 79 -0.51 10.68 -4.92
N CYS A 80 -0.10 9.66 -4.17
CA CYS A 80 -0.50 9.47 -2.78
C CYS A 80 0.74 9.35 -1.89
N CYS A 81 0.69 9.96 -0.70
CA CYS A 81 1.65 9.74 0.38
C CYS A 81 1.05 10.20 1.71
N GLY A 82 1.76 9.95 2.83
CA GLY A 82 1.39 10.52 4.10
C GLY A 82 1.51 12.04 4.03
N TYR A 83 0.63 12.76 4.70
CA TYR A 83 0.66 14.23 4.68
C TYR A 83 2.02 14.78 5.12
N SER A 84 2.56 14.23 6.21
CA SER A 84 3.87 14.59 6.77
C SER A 84 5.08 14.15 5.93
N ASP A 85 4.89 13.38 4.85
CA ASP A 85 6.00 13.00 3.96
C ASP A 85 6.45 14.18 3.08
N LEU A 86 5.64 15.25 3.02
CA LEU A 86 5.83 16.42 2.16
C LEU A 86 6.31 17.65 2.95
N ALA A 87 7.12 18.48 2.28
CA ALA A 87 7.44 19.81 2.73
C ALA A 87 6.25 20.74 2.37
N HIS A 88 5.45 21.14 3.37
CA HIS A 88 4.31 22.04 3.19
C HIS A 88 4.73 23.51 2.97
N SER A 89 5.59 23.73 1.98
CA SER A 89 6.02 25.06 1.54
C SER A 89 4.91 25.79 0.80
N GLU A 90 5.04 27.11 0.69
CA GLU A 90 4.14 27.92 -0.17
C GLU A 90 4.17 27.46 -1.64
N VAL A 91 5.33 26.97 -2.11
CA VAL A 91 5.48 26.38 -3.44
C VAL A 91 4.56 25.17 -3.59
N PHE A 92 4.61 24.24 -2.64
CA PHE A 92 3.75 23.07 -2.64
C PHE A 92 2.26 23.45 -2.64
N SER A 93 1.85 24.34 -1.72
CA SER A 93 0.45 24.78 -1.62
C SER A 93 -0.04 25.51 -2.86
N ARG A 94 0.84 26.20 -3.60
CA ARG A 94 0.51 26.83 -4.87
C ARG A 94 0.31 25.79 -5.96
N GLU A 95 1.19 24.80 -6.07
CA GLU A 95 1.24 23.83 -7.17
C GLU A 95 0.30 22.63 -7.01
N TYR A 96 -0.04 22.26 -5.78
CA TYR A 96 -0.80 21.04 -5.49
C TYR A 96 -2.06 21.32 -4.68
N GLU A 97 -3.08 20.53 -4.96
CA GLU A 97 -4.27 20.37 -4.14
C GLU A 97 -4.15 19.09 -3.33
N CYS A 98 -4.48 19.16 -2.03
CA CYS A 98 -4.65 17.97 -1.21
C CYS A 98 -6.14 17.60 -1.16
N SER A 99 -6.52 16.51 -1.82
CA SER A 99 -7.89 15.97 -1.79
C SER A 99 -8.10 15.00 -0.62
N GLY A 100 -7.10 14.81 0.23
CA GLY A 100 -7.21 14.05 1.47
C GLY A 100 -7.40 12.54 1.30
N HIS A 101 -8.01 11.91 2.30
CA HIS A 101 -8.30 10.48 2.30
C HIS A 101 -9.54 10.15 1.43
N MET A 102 -9.60 8.93 0.89
CA MET A 102 -10.78 8.47 0.14
C MET A 102 -12.02 8.50 1.05
N PRO A 103 -13.13 9.14 0.67
CA PRO A 103 -14.33 9.18 1.50
C PRO A 103 -14.85 7.78 1.87
N LEU A 104 -15.27 7.59 3.12
CA LEU A 104 -15.71 6.27 3.63
C LEU A 104 -16.83 5.67 2.79
N GLY A 105 -17.85 6.47 2.45
CA GLY A 105 -18.96 6.05 1.60
C GLY A 105 -18.60 5.66 0.17
N LYS A 106 -17.35 5.90 -0.27
CA LYS A 106 -16.84 5.52 -1.60
C LYS A 106 -15.92 4.29 -1.58
N LEU A 107 -15.53 3.77 -0.42
CA LEU A 107 -14.57 2.66 -0.32
C LEU A 107 -15.02 1.44 -1.12
N LYS A 108 -16.23 0.93 -0.84
CA LYS A 108 -16.76 -0.29 -1.49
C LYS A 108 -16.87 -0.13 -3.01
N SER A 109 -17.47 0.94 -3.50
CA SER A 109 -17.65 1.17 -4.94
C SER A 109 -16.32 1.37 -5.66
N THR A 110 -15.33 1.98 -5.00
CA THR A 110 -13.98 2.15 -5.55
C THR A 110 -13.24 0.82 -5.66
N TYR A 111 -13.25 -0.01 -4.60
CA TYR A 111 -12.65 -1.35 -4.66
C TYR A 111 -13.32 -2.24 -5.71
N LEU A 112 -14.65 -2.23 -5.79
CA LEU A 112 -15.38 -2.95 -6.84
C LEU A 112 -14.92 -2.50 -8.23
N SER A 113 -14.81 -1.20 -8.46
CA SER A 113 -14.33 -0.64 -9.73
C SER A 113 -12.91 -1.11 -10.05
N LEU A 114 -12.01 -1.12 -9.08
CA LEU A 114 -10.64 -1.61 -9.27
C LEU A 114 -10.62 -3.10 -9.60
N PHE A 115 -11.41 -3.91 -8.89
CA PHE A 115 -11.48 -5.35 -9.12
C PHE A 115 -12.13 -5.68 -10.47
N ASP A 116 -13.07 -4.87 -10.95
CA ASP A 116 -13.60 -4.97 -12.30
C ASP A 116 -12.54 -4.70 -13.36
N LEU A 117 -11.64 -3.73 -13.13
CA LEU A 117 -10.51 -3.47 -14.02
C LEU A 117 -9.52 -4.65 -14.06
N PHE A 118 -9.24 -5.24 -12.90
CA PHE A 118 -8.42 -6.45 -12.81
C PHE A 118 -9.07 -7.63 -13.54
N GLU A 119 -10.36 -7.89 -13.29
CA GLU A 119 -11.10 -8.98 -13.93
C GLU A 119 -11.21 -8.78 -15.43
N LYS A 120 -11.43 -7.54 -15.90
CA LYS A 120 -11.43 -7.20 -17.32
C LYS A 120 -10.09 -7.49 -17.99
N ARG A 121 -8.96 -7.25 -17.29
CA ARG A 121 -7.62 -7.44 -17.87
C ARG A 121 -7.11 -8.87 -17.77
N TRP A 122 -7.36 -9.54 -16.66
CA TRP A 122 -6.72 -10.81 -16.32
C TRP A 122 -7.70 -11.95 -16.04
N GLY A 123 -9.01 -11.71 -16.09
CA GLY A 123 -10.04 -12.65 -15.63
C GLY A 123 -10.09 -12.73 -14.10
N ARG A 124 -10.80 -13.74 -13.58
CA ARG A 124 -11.01 -13.96 -12.14
C ARG A 124 -9.79 -14.53 -11.42
N VAL A 125 -8.70 -13.78 -11.44
CA VAL A 125 -7.48 -14.09 -10.68
C VAL A 125 -7.77 -13.96 -9.17
N PRO A 126 -7.21 -14.83 -8.32
CA PRO A 126 -7.30 -14.69 -6.87
C PRO A 126 -6.73 -13.35 -6.39
N ILE A 127 -7.49 -12.63 -5.58
CA ILE A 127 -7.13 -11.39 -4.91
C ILE A 127 -7.07 -11.68 -3.42
N TYR A 128 -5.90 -11.50 -2.82
CA TYR A 128 -5.69 -11.60 -1.38
C TYR A 128 -5.58 -10.20 -0.82
N PHE A 129 -6.57 -9.78 -0.04
CA PHE A 129 -6.64 -8.46 0.56
C PHE A 129 -6.33 -8.54 2.05
N LEU A 130 -5.22 -7.96 2.44
CA LEU A 130 -4.72 -7.93 3.80
C LEU A 130 -5.19 -6.67 4.53
N HIS A 131 -5.89 -6.85 5.64
CA HIS A 131 -6.20 -5.72 6.51
C HIS A 131 -5.00 -5.40 7.36
N PHE A 132 -4.47 -4.19 7.17
CA PHE A 132 -3.39 -3.67 7.96
C PHE A 132 -3.83 -3.58 9.44
N PRO A 133 -3.08 -4.17 10.41
CA PRO A 133 -3.50 -4.22 11.80
C PRO A 133 -3.51 -2.82 12.43
N ILE A 134 -4.55 -2.53 13.21
CA ILE A 134 -4.68 -1.26 13.93
C ILE A 134 -4.68 -1.41 15.45
N ALA A 135 -4.26 -2.57 15.97
CA ALA A 135 -4.31 -2.86 17.41
C ALA A 135 -3.54 -1.85 18.28
N LEU A 136 -2.54 -1.18 17.70
CA LEU A 136 -1.68 -0.19 18.35
C LEU A 136 -2.02 1.25 17.92
N GLU A 137 -3.07 1.44 17.12
CA GLU A 137 -3.55 2.75 16.66
C GLU A 137 -4.48 3.38 17.68
N SER A 138 -4.29 4.68 17.94
CA SER A 138 -5.09 5.45 18.90
C SER A 138 -5.88 6.58 18.24
N ARG A 139 -5.54 6.96 17.01
CA ARG A 139 -6.15 8.10 16.32
C ARG A 139 -7.52 7.69 15.76
N PRO A 140 -8.63 8.34 16.16
CA PRO A 140 -9.98 7.94 15.76
C PRO A 140 -10.18 7.87 14.25
N LEU A 141 -9.58 8.81 13.50
CA LEU A 141 -9.64 8.84 12.04
C LEU A 141 -9.20 7.51 11.41
N TYR A 142 -8.09 6.93 11.85
CA TYR A 142 -7.56 5.70 11.25
C TYR A 142 -8.33 4.46 11.71
N ILE A 143 -8.82 4.47 12.96
CA ILE A 143 -9.67 3.40 13.50
C ILE A 143 -10.99 3.31 12.72
N GLU A 144 -11.68 4.43 12.53
CA GLU A 144 -12.93 4.49 11.77
C GLU A 144 -12.73 4.03 10.33
N ARG A 145 -11.67 4.50 9.68
CA ARG A 145 -11.31 4.09 8.31
C ARG A 145 -11.06 2.60 8.21
N TYR A 146 -10.30 2.02 9.14
CA TYR A 146 -10.04 0.58 9.17
C TYR A 146 -11.33 -0.22 9.17
N HIS A 147 -12.26 0.09 10.09
CA HIS A 147 -13.52 -0.64 10.17
C HIS A 147 -14.35 -0.52 8.89
N ALA A 148 -14.37 0.66 8.27
CA ALA A 148 -15.05 0.86 6.98
C ALA A 148 -14.40 0.06 5.83
N ILE A 149 -13.06 -0.04 5.80
CA ILE A 149 -12.34 -0.84 4.80
C ILE A 149 -12.61 -2.33 5.02
N VAL A 150 -12.54 -2.81 6.27
CA VAL A 150 -12.85 -4.20 6.65
C VAL A 150 -14.26 -4.55 6.19
N GLN A 151 -15.25 -3.74 6.56
CA GLN A 151 -16.64 -3.97 6.18
C GLN A 151 -16.79 -4.02 4.65
N ALA A 152 -16.21 -3.05 3.93
CA ALA A 152 -16.30 -2.99 2.48
C ALA A 152 -15.72 -4.25 1.81
N ILE A 153 -14.53 -4.69 2.22
CA ILE A 153 -13.86 -5.86 1.64
C ILE A 153 -14.56 -7.16 2.03
N GLN A 154 -15.04 -7.31 3.26
CA GLN A 154 -15.84 -8.46 3.68
C GLN A 154 -17.12 -8.59 2.85
N GLU A 155 -17.85 -7.49 2.64
CA GLU A 155 -19.01 -7.47 1.76
C GLU A 155 -18.66 -7.83 0.32
N ILE A 156 -17.55 -7.33 -0.21
CA ILE A 156 -17.07 -7.68 -1.55
C ILE A 156 -16.70 -9.16 -1.65
N SER A 157 -16.03 -9.74 -0.64
CA SER A 157 -15.63 -11.16 -0.65
C SER A 157 -16.82 -12.13 -0.64
N LYS A 158 -17.97 -11.71 -0.10
CA LYS A 158 -19.23 -12.47 -0.18
C LYS A 158 -19.78 -12.50 -1.61
N LEU A 159 -19.55 -11.43 -2.38
CA LEU A 159 -20.03 -11.27 -3.76
C LEU A 159 -19.04 -11.80 -4.80
N ARG A 160 -17.74 -11.81 -4.49
CA ARG A 160 -16.66 -12.18 -5.40
C ARG A 160 -15.82 -13.31 -4.79
N PRO A 161 -16.06 -14.59 -5.18
CA PRO A 161 -15.33 -15.73 -4.63
C PRO A 161 -13.81 -15.70 -4.86
N ASN A 162 -13.34 -14.93 -5.83
CA ASN A 162 -11.90 -14.73 -6.07
C ASN A 162 -11.27 -13.69 -5.14
N VAL A 163 -12.03 -12.98 -4.30
CA VAL A 163 -11.50 -12.02 -3.32
C VAL A 163 -11.49 -12.65 -1.93
N ARG A 164 -10.33 -12.68 -1.28
CA ARG A 164 -10.15 -13.18 0.08
C ARG A 164 -9.80 -12.02 1.02
N SER A 165 -10.64 -11.81 2.02
CA SER A 165 -10.41 -10.87 3.12
C SER A 165 -9.58 -11.55 4.21
N ILE A 166 -8.40 -11.01 4.52
CA ILE A 166 -7.48 -11.57 5.52
C ILE A 166 -7.27 -10.56 6.64
N GLU A 167 -7.66 -10.95 7.85
CA GLU A 167 -7.47 -10.19 9.09
C GLU A 167 -6.61 -11.01 10.07
N VAL A 168 -5.74 -10.34 10.81
CA VAL A 168 -5.01 -10.94 11.94
C VAL A 168 -5.67 -10.57 13.26
N ASP A 169 -5.51 -11.43 14.26
CA ASP A 169 -6.02 -11.17 15.60
C ASP A 169 -5.21 -10.04 16.25
N GLY A 170 -5.87 -8.90 16.47
CA GLY A 170 -5.26 -7.73 17.08
C GLY A 170 -4.70 -7.98 18.49
N SER A 171 -5.23 -8.98 19.22
CA SER A 171 -4.74 -9.34 20.56
C SER A 171 -3.31 -9.89 20.57
N GLN A 172 -2.85 -10.38 19.42
CA GLN A 172 -1.52 -10.97 19.21
C GLN A 172 -0.53 -9.99 18.60
N VAL A 173 -0.98 -8.81 18.16
CA VAL A 173 -0.12 -7.77 17.59
C VAL A 173 0.70 -7.12 18.71
N ARG A 174 2.01 -7.01 18.50
CA ARG A 174 2.96 -6.43 19.46
C ARG A 174 3.89 -5.45 18.76
N TRP A 175 4.41 -4.52 19.57
CA TRP A 175 5.54 -3.69 19.15
C TRP A 175 6.80 -4.56 19.05
N PRO A 176 7.73 -4.26 18.13
CA PRO A 176 9.07 -4.81 18.16
C PRO A 176 9.73 -4.56 19.53
N SER A 177 10.46 -5.56 20.04
CA SER A 177 11.14 -5.49 21.35
C SER A 177 12.07 -4.29 21.51
N ASP A 178 12.61 -3.82 20.40
CA ASP A 178 13.64 -2.78 20.28
C ASP A 178 13.11 -1.54 19.55
N ALA A 179 11.79 -1.35 19.48
CA ALA A 179 11.18 -0.16 18.88
C ALA A 179 11.51 1.10 19.71
N PRO A 180 12.29 2.06 19.16
CA PRO A 180 12.57 3.32 19.84
C PRO A 180 11.29 4.15 20.02
N GLU A 181 11.26 5.01 21.04
CA GLU A 181 10.07 5.78 21.47
C GLU A 181 9.40 6.55 20.32
N ASN A 182 10.20 7.08 19.39
CA ASN A 182 9.73 7.83 18.22
C ASN A 182 9.08 6.95 17.14
N ILE A 183 9.31 5.63 17.17
CA ILE A 183 8.59 4.67 16.32
C ILE A 183 7.27 4.26 16.98
N ARG A 184 7.18 4.30 18.32
CA ARG A 184 5.92 4.03 19.04
C ARG A 184 4.82 5.06 18.74
N SER A 185 5.17 6.26 18.28
CA SER A 185 4.19 7.24 17.79
C SER A 185 3.62 6.92 16.40
N PHE A 186 4.16 5.92 15.69
CA PHE A 186 3.72 5.48 14.37
C PHE A 186 3.54 3.94 14.35
N PRO A 187 2.33 3.44 14.66
CA PRO A 187 2.04 2.03 14.96
C PRO A 187 1.97 1.12 13.73
N TYR A 188 2.99 1.22 12.89
CA TYR A 188 3.03 0.55 11.60
C TYR A 188 4.21 -0.42 11.46
N HIS A 189 4.93 -0.64 12.57
CA HIS A 189 6.00 -1.61 12.68
C HIS A 189 5.59 -2.64 13.73
N PHE A 190 5.54 -3.91 13.32
CA PHE A 190 5.18 -5.03 14.16
C PHE A 190 6.38 -5.96 14.33
N ASP A 191 6.33 -6.79 15.37
CA ASP A 191 7.30 -7.86 15.54
C ASP A 191 7.20 -8.95 14.44
N ASP A 192 8.23 -9.78 14.36
CA ASP A 192 8.31 -10.88 13.40
C ASP A 192 7.13 -11.87 13.54
N GLU A 193 6.62 -12.06 14.76
CA GLU A 193 5.47 -12.92 15.05
C GLU A 193 4.22 -12.43 14.32
N THR A 194 3.99 -11.12 14.27
CA THR A 194 2.85 -10.54 13.53
C THR A 194 2.90 -10.87 12.04
N TYR A 195 4.09 -10.88 11.44
CA TYR A 195 4.25 -11.28 10.04
C TYR A 195 4.04 -12.79 9.83
N LEU A 196 4.42 -13.62 10.81
CA LEU A 196 4.16 -15.07 10.77
C LEU A 196 2.66 -15.38 10.85
N MET A 197 1.89 -14.64 11.65
CA MET A 197 0.43 -14.81 11.73
C MET A 197 -0.26 -14.60 10.38
N PHE A 198 0.17 -13.60 9.61
CA PHE A 198 -0.35 -13.38 8.25
C PHE A 198 -0.07 -14.58 7.33
N LYS A 199 1.10 -15.21 7.47
CA LYS A 199 1.46 -16.41 6.71
C LYS A 199 0.57 -17.60 7.07
N GLU A 200 0.23 -17.80 8.35
CA GLU A 200 -0.60 -18.92 8.81
C GLU A 200 -2.06 -18.82 8.39
N LYS A 201 -2.60 -17.59 8.32
CA LYS A 201 -3.97 -17.35 7.84
C LYS A 201 -4.15 -17.68 6.36
N ASP A 202 -3.07 -17.74 5.59
CA ASP A 202 -3.08 -18.15 4.19
C ASP A 202 -2.61 -19.59 3.99
N ARG A 203 -3.58 -20.51 4.07
CA ARG A 203 -3.37 -21.94 3.79
C ARG A 203 -2.98 -22.25 2.33
N SER A 204 -2.93 -21.26 1.44
CA SER A 204 -2.61 -21.47 0.02
C SER A 204 -1.10 -21.51 -0.29
N ASN A 205 -0.22 -21.31 0.71
CA ASN A 205 1.23 -21.14 0.56
C ASN A 205 1.65 -19.91 -0.29
N ALA A 206 0.72 -19.06 -0.77
CA ALA A 206 1.03 -17.90 -1.59
C ALA A 206 1.76 -16.79 -0.80
N LEU A 207 1.31 -16.50 0.43
CA LEU A 207 1.96 -15.57 1.36
C LEU A 207 3.34 -16.07 1.82
N GLY A 208 3.50 -17.39 2.01
CA GLY A 208 4.78 -17.98 2.41
C GLY A 208 5.93 -17.71 1.43
N ALA A 209 5.64 -17.72 0.12
CA ALA A 209 6.63 -17.40 -0.92
C ALA A 209 6.93 -15.89 -1.02
N LEU A 210 5.97 -15.02 -0.66
CA LEU A 210 6.14 -13.56 -0.67
C LEU A 210 7.11 -13.10 0.43
N PHE A 211 6.92 -13.61 1.65
CA PHE A 211 7.75 -13.25 2.81
C PHE A 211 9.20 -13.75 2.68
N LEU A 212 9.42 -14.91 2.07
CA LEU A 212 10.77 -15.43 1.79
C LEU A 212 11.54 -14.56 0.77
N LYS A 213 10.84 -14.00 -0.24
CA LYS A 213 11.48 -13.10 -1.23
C LYS A 213 11.82 -11.72 -0.65
N ALA A 214 10.99 -11.18 0.24
CA ALA A 214 11.31 -9.94 0.96
C ALA A 214 12.57 -10.10 1.84
N LYS A 215 12.76 -11.27 2.46
CA LYS A 215 13.94 -11.60 3.27
C LYS A 215 15.21 -11.90 2.46
N ALA A 216 15.07 -12.27 1.18
CA ALA A 216 16.20 -12.50 0.27
C ALA A 216 16.69 -11.20 -0.40
N ALA A 217 15.79 -10.26 -0.68
CA ALA A 217 16.14 -8.93 -1.20
C ALA A 217 16.96 -8.10 -0.20
N THR A 218 16.88 -8.40 1.09
CA THR A 218 17.71 -7.79 2.15
C THR A 218 19.08 -8.45 2.33
N THR A 219 19.36 -9.59 1.69
CA THR A 219 20.62 -10.34 1.86
C THR A 219 21.65 -10.11 0.74
N VAL A 220 21.29 -9.48 -0.39
CA VAL A 220 22.16 -9.37 -1.59
C VAL A 220 23.02 -8.11 -1.62
N ASP A 221 22.98 -7.22 -0.61
CA ASP A 221 23.85 -6.03 -0.58
C ASP A 221 24.64 -5.95 0.74
N LEU A 222 25.62 -6.85 0.87
CA LEU A 222 26.40 -7.07 2.09
C LEU A 222 27.75 -6.32 2.12
N THR A 223 27.98 -5.34 1.23
CA THR A 223 29.29 -4.67 1.13
C THR A 223 29.38 -3.19 1.49
N ASN A 224 28.30 -2.50 1.89
CA ASN A 224 28.44 -1.12 2.40
C ASN A 224 27.77 -0.91 3.76
N SER A 225 28.56 -1.18 4.81
CA SER A 225 28.23 -0.91 6.21
C SER A 225 28.20 0.60 6.47
N ILE A 226 27.00 1.15 6.70
CA ILE A 226 26.66 2.30 7.57
C ILE A 226 25.12 2.55 7.58
N LEU A 227 24.34 1.95 6.67
CA LEU A 227 22.87 2.06 6.63
C LEU A 227 22.08 1.06 7.51
N ARG A 228 22.73 0.36 8.44
CA ARG A 228 22.22 -0.87 9.08
C ARG A 228 21.11 -0.73 10.12
N ALA A 229 20.59 0.46 10.40
CA ALA A 229 19.43 0.64 11.29
C ALA A 229 18.15 1.11 10.57
N ARG A 230 18.18 1.34 9.25
CA ARG A 230 17.05 1.91 8.50
C ARG A 230 16.40 0.98 7.48
N THR A 231 16.95 -0.21 7.25
CA THR A 231 16.57 -1.09 6.13
C THR A 231 15.62 -2.24 6.51
N LEU A 232 15.19 -2.34 7.78
CA LEU A 232 14.13 -3.28 8.21
C LEU A 232 12.70 -2.80 7.83
N ASN A 233 12.58 -1.72 7.06
CA ASN A 233 11.40 -0.84 7.00
C ASN A 233 10.45 -0.99 5.80
N ILE A 234 10.38 -2.13 5.12
CA ILE A 234 9.56 -2.22 3.88
C ILE A 234 8.70 -3.48 3.85
N LEU A 235 7.66 -3.51 4.70
CA LEU A 235 6.61 -4.54 4.65
C LEU A 235 5.17 -3.97 4.70
N SER A 236 4.98 -2.69 4.37
CA SER A 236 3.65 -2.17 4.10
C SER A 236 3.50 -1.83 2.61
N SER A 237 2.34 -2.16 2.05
CA SER A 237 1.88 -2.04 0.67
C SER A 237 2.57 -2.98 -0.32
N ILE A 238 2.01 -4.17 -0.53
CA ILE A 238 2.46 -5.05 -1.61
C ILE A 238 1.32 -5.29 -2.60
N ILE A 239 1.48 -4.82 -3.84
CA ILE A 239 0.77 -5.38 -5.00
C ILE A 239 1.73 -6.26 -5.78
N ASN A 240 1.96 -7.50 -5.35
CA ASN A 240 2.89 -8.38 -6.06
C ASN A 240 2.17 -9.14 -7.18
N VAL A 241 2.56 -8.87 -8.43
CA VAL A 241 2.19 -9.74 -9.56
C VAL A 241 3.27 -10.80 -9.72
N GLY A 242 3.03 -11.99 -9.16
CA GLY A 242 3.97 -13.12 -9.25
C GLY A 242 4.02 -13.72 -10.67
N LYS A 243 5.21 -13.74 -11.28
CA LYS A 243 5.57 -14.67 -12.36
C LYS A 243 6.50 -15.76 -11.81
N ILE A 244 6.30 -16.99 -12.25
CA ILE A 244 7.31 -18.05 -12.25
C ILE A 244 7.29 -18.58 -13.68
N ASP A 245 8.47 -18.71 -14.26
CA ASP A 245 8.70 -19.28 -15.60
C ASP A 245 8.04 -20.67 -15.76
#